data_AF-A0A8T0T363-F1
#
_entry.id   AF-A0A8T0T363-F1
#
_cell.length_a   1.000
_cell.length_b   1.000
_cell.length_c   1.000
_cell.angle_alpha   90.00
_cell.angle_beta   90.00
_cell.angle_gamma   90.00
#
_symmetry.space_group_name_H-M   'P 1'
#
loop_
_entity.id
_entity.type
_entity.pdbx_description
1 polymer ?
#
loop_
_entity_poly.entity_id
_entity_poly.type
_entity_poly.pdbx_seq_one_letter_code
_entity_poly.pdbx_strand_id
1 'polypeptide(L)'
;MAVDHAATTEARMEGLNEVEESPHARARLHHCRELYNAAADVLRDALDNLRARIYGKASQQLGASESCEDVWKGEERVPVATHDREYGRMAAVALGLTTGIVA
;
A
#
# COMPACT_ATOMS: atom_id res chain seq x y z
N MET A 1 2.24 -3.47 -12.27
CA MET A 1 0.98 -3.93 -11.63
C MET A 1 0.93 -3.42 -10.19
N ALA A 2 -0.19 -3.53 -9.47
CA ALA A 2 -0.33 -3.03 -8.10
C ALA A 2 0.74 -3.60 -7.14
N VAL A 3 1.12 -4.87 -7.30
CA VAL A 3 2.22 -5.52 -6.56
C VAL A 3 3.56 -4.83 -6.82
N ASP A 4 3.89 -4.53 -8.08
CA ASP A 4 5.15 -3.88 -8.46
C ASP A 4 5.22 -2.44 -7.91
N HIS A 5 4.08 -1.75 -7.88
CA HIS A 5 4.00 -0.40 -7.33
C HIS A 5 4.13 -0.40 -5.79
N ALA A 6 3.50 -1.36 -5.10
CA ALA A 6 3.71 -1.55 -3.66
C ALA A 6 5.19 -1.78 -3.32
N ALA A 7 5.86 -2.68 -4.07
CA ALA A 7 7.29 -2.96 -3.89
C ALA A 7 8.18 -1.75 -4.21
N THR A 8 7.85 -0.98 -5.25
CA THR A 8 8.58 0.26 -5.59
C THR A 8 8.41 1.32 -4.49
N THR A 9 7.22 1.42 -3.91
CA THR A 9 6.92 2.34 -2.81
C THR A 9 7.67 1.94 -1.54
N GLU A 10 7.73 0.64 -1.23
CA GLU A 10 8.53 0.08 -0.14
C GLU A 10 10.02 0.41 -0.28
N ALA A 11 10.61 0.17 -1.44
CA ALA A 11 12.02 0.46 -1.72
C ALA A 11 12.33 1.96 -1.59
N ARG A 12 11.39 2.82 -2.00
CA ARG A 12 11.53 4.28 -1.85
C ARG A 12 11.42 4.72 -0.40
N MET A 13 10.52 4.11 0.39
CA MET A 13 10.43 4.37 1.83
C MET A 13 11.71 3.95 2.55
N GLU A 14 12.31 2.83 2.18
CA GLU A 14 13.61 2.39 2.70
C GLU A 14 14.72 3.41 2.41
N GLY A 15 14.82 3.89 1.17
CA GLY A 15 15.77 4.94 0.80
C GLY A 15 15.53 6.27 1.53
N LEU A 16 14.26 6.65 1.78
CA LEU A 16 13.94 7.83 2.59
C LEU A 16 14.34 7.63 4.06
N ASN A 17 14.16 6.42 4.59
CA ASN A 17 14.47 6.09 5.98
C ASN A 17 15.97 6.19 6.29
N GLU A 18 16.81 5.83 5.32
CA GLU A 18 18.28 5.87 5.43
C GLU A 18 18.83 7.30 5.51
N VAL A 19 18.16 8.26 4.87
CA VAL A 19 18.59 9.67 4.79
C VAL A 19 17.82 10.59 5.73
N GLU A 20 16.79 10.09 6.43
CA GLU A 20 15.95 10.88 7.33
C GLU A 20 16.63 11.11 8.68
N GLU A 21 16.87 12.36 9.03
CA GLU A 21 17.55 12.78 10.26
C GLU A 21 16.60 12.83 11.46
N SER A 22 15.31 13.09 11.22
CA SER A 22 14.28 13.14 12.27
C SER A 22 13.89 11.74 12.75
N PRO A 23 14.13 11.40 14.04
CA PRO A 23 13.71 10.10 14.57
C PRO A 23 12.20 9.87 14.47
N HIS A 24 11.41 10.96 14.50
CA HIS A 24 9.96 10.88 14.42
C HIS A 24 9.49 10.59 12.99
N ALA A 25 10.07 11.25 11.99
CA ALA A 25 9.78 10.97 10.59
C ALA A 25 10.24 9.56 10.20
N ARG A 26 11.40 9.11 10.72
CA ARG A 26 11.91 7.75 10.53
C ARG A 26 10.95 6.68 11.07
N ALA A 27 10.39 6.90 12.26
CA ALA A 27 9.39 5.99 12.84
C ALA A 27 8.11 5.91 11.99
N ARG A 28 7.65 7.04 11.44
CA ARG A 28 6.49 7.07 10.53
C ARG A 28 6.76 6.36 9.21
N LEU A 29 7.94 6.57 8.61
CA LEU A 29 8.36 5.87 7.40
C LEU A 29 8.41 4.35 7.62
N HIS A 30 8.97 3.91 8.75
CA HIS A 30 9.00 2.50 9.12
C HIS A 30 7.59 1.90 9.22
N HIS A 31 6.67 2.59 9.90
CA HIS A 31 5.30 2.11 10.05
C HIS A 31 4.54 2.05 8.72
N CYS A 32 4.69 3.08 7.86
CA CYS A 32 4.16 3.02 6.51
C CYS A 32 4.76 1.85 5.72
N ARG A 33 6.05 1.57 5.85
CA ARG A 33 6.70 0.43 5.19
C ARG A 33 6.06 -0.91 5.58
N GLU A 34 5.78 -1.12 6.87
CA GLU A 34 5.09 -2.32 7.35
C GLU A 34 3.69 -2.47 6.74
N LEU A 35 2.93 -1.37 6.66
CA LEU A 35 1.60 -1.36 6.04
C LEU A 35 1.67 -1.74 4.55
N TYR A 36 2.62 -1.19 3.82
CA TYR A 36 2.81 -1.48 2.40
C TYR A 36 3.29 -2.90 2.13
N ASN A 37 4.18 -3.43 2.98
CA ASN A 37 4.64 -4.81 2.90
C ASN A 37 3.47 -5.79 3.10
N ALA A 38 2.66 -5.58 4.14
CA ALA A 38 1.45 -6.36 4.38
C ALA A 38 0.46 -6.27 3.21
N ALA A 39 0.28 -5.08 2.63
CA ALA A 39 -0.62 -4.89 1.50
C ALA A 39 -0.13 -5.62 0.22
N ALA A 40 1.19 -5.62 -0.02
CA ALA A 40 1.80 -6.36 -1.11
C ALA A 40 1.58 -7.88 -0.98
N ASP A 41 1.70 -8.43 0.22
CA ASP A 41 1.43 -9.85 0.47
C ASP A 41 -0.03 -10.21 0.21
N VAL A 42 -0.97 -9.40 0.68
CA VAL A 42 -2.40 -9.62 0.38
C VAL A 42 -2.68 -9.49 -1.12
N LEU A 43 -1.96 -8.62 -1.85
CA LEU A 43 -2.13 -8.49 -3.31
C LEU A 43 -1.60 -9.72 -4.06
N ARG A 44 -0.48 -10.30 -3.60
CA ARG A 44 0.05 -11.55 -4.13
C ARG A 44 -0.94 -12.70 -3.90
N ASP A 45 -1.45 -12.82 -2.68
CA ASP A 45 -2.48 -13.80 -2.33
C ASP A 45 -3.74 -13.63 -3.19
N ALA A 46 -4.20 -12.39 -3.40
CA ALA A 46 -5.33 -12.12 -4.27
C ALA A 46 -5.06 -12.53 -5.72
N LEU A 47 -3.86 -12.27 -6.25
CA LEU A 47 -3.46 -12.68 -7.59
C LEU A 47 -3.41 -14.21 -7.75
N ASP A 48 -2.87 -14.91 -6.75
CA ASP A 48 -2.80 -16.38 -6.76
C ASP A 48 -4.20 -17.01 -6.62
N ASN A 49 -5.07 -16.41 -5.82
CA ASN A 49 -6.47 -16.78 -5.73
C ASN A 49 -7.21 -16.57 -7.06
N LEU A 50 -6.98 -15.46 -7.77
CA LEU A 50 -7.53 -15.24 -9.11
C LEU A 50 -7.04 -16.28 -10.11
N ARG A 51 -5.73 -16.61 -10.10
CA ARG A 51 -5.16 -17.68 -10.94
C ARG A 51 -5.78 -19.04 -10.64
N ALA A 52 -6.10 -19.30 -9.37
CA ALA A 52 -6.77 -20.50 -8.89
C ALA A 52 -8.31 -20.45 -9.02
N ARG A 53 -8.89 -19.34 -9.51
CA ARG A 53 -10.35 -19.09 -9.62
C ARG A 53 -11.11 -19.11 -8.29
N ILE A 54 -10.46 -18.66 -7.21
CA ILE A 54 -11.01 -18.51 -5.87
C ILE A 54 -11.27 -17.02 -5.62
N TYR A 55 -12.53 -16.58 -5.57
CA TYR A 55 -12.88 -15.14 -5.64
C TYR A 55 -13.28 -14.50 -4.31
N GLY A 56 -12.95 -15.11 -3.17
CA GLY A 56 -13.34 -14.61 -1.85
C GLY A 56 -12.16 -14.07 -1.05
N LYS A 57 -11.84 -12.77 -1.21
CA LYS A 57 -11.17 -11.85 -0.25
C LYS A 57 -10.52 -10.67 -0.99
N ALA A 58 -11.07 -9.46 -0.84
CA ALA A 58 -10.45 -8.28 -1.44
C ALA A 58 -10.59 -6.97 -0.62
N SER A 59 -11.41 -6.93 0.43
CA SER A 59 -11.69 -5.69 1.18
C SER A 59 -10.54 -5.16 2.03
N GLN A 60 -9.53 -5.98 2.35
CA GLN A 60 -8.40 -5.60 3.22
C GLN A 60 -7.37 -4.68 2.53
N GLN A 61 -7.51 -4.49 1.22
CA GLN A 61 -6.55 -3.81 0.33
C GLN A 61 -6.56 -2.28 0.41
N LEU A 62 -7.71 -1.68 0.75
CA LEU A 62 -7.88 -0.21 0.71
C LEU A 62 -7.33 0.51 1.95
N GLY A 63 -7.08 -0.22 3.04
CA GLY A 63 -6.72 0.40 4.31
C GLY A 63 -5.27 0.86 4.45
N ALA A 64 -4.33 0.34 3.65
CA ALA A 64 -2.91 0.61 3.86
C ALA A 64 -2.49 2.04 3.50
N SER A 65 -2.94 2.56 2.35
CA SER A 65 -2.68 3.95 1.97
C SER A 65 -3.40 4.93 2.88
N GLU A 66 -4.66 4.66 3.23
CA GLU A 66 -5.43 5.50 4.16
C GLU A 66 -4.79 5.52 5.55
N SER A 67 -4.34 4.36 6.05
CA SER A 67 -3.65 4.25 7.34
C SER A 67 -2.29 4.95 7.32
N CYS A 68 -1.54 4.89 6.21
CA CYS A 68 -0.29 5.62 6.08
C CYS A 68 -0.54 7.14 6.04
N GLU A 69 -1.54 7.62 5.29
CA GLU A 69 -1.93 9.04 5.29
C GLU A 69 -2.31 9.52 6.71
N ASP A 70 -3.05 8.71 7.48
CA ASP A 70 -3.43 9.03 8.86
C ASP A 70 -2.22 9.19 9.80
N VAL A 71 -1.13 8.43 9.58
CA VAL A 71 0.11 8.50 10.38
C VAL A 71 0.83 9.84 10.18
N TRP A 72 0.63 10.49 9.04
CA TRP A 72 1.20 11.79 8.69
C TRP A 72 0.25 12.97 8.96
N LYS A 73 -0.91 12.73 9.59
CA LYS A 73 -1.90 13.76 9.84
C LYS A 73 -1.34 14.90 10.69
N GLY A 74 -1.47 16.12 10.19
CA GLY A 74 -0.98 17.34 10.85
C GLY A 74 0.44 17.76 10.48
N GLU A 75 1.14 16.99 9.65
CA GLU A 75 2.45 17.36 9.13
C GLU A 75 2.36 18.26 7.90
N GLU A 76 3.23 19.27 7.81
CA GLU A 76 3.26 20.22 6.70
C GLU A 76 3.84 19.59 5.42
N ARG A 77 4.69 18.56 5.55
CA ARG A 77 5.31 17.86 4.43
C ARG A 77 5.18 16.35 4.60
N VAL A 78 4.48 15.73 3.65
CA VAL A 78 4.26 14.28 3.61
C VAL A 78 4.96 13.69 2.38
N PRO A 79 6.14 13.09 2.52
CA PRO A 79 6.96 12.65 1.38
C PRO A 79 6.35 11.48 0.59
N VAL A 80 5.36 10.79 1.16
CA VAL A 80 4.74 9.58 0.61
C VAL A 80 3.35 9.81 0.01
N ALA A 81 2.77 11.01 0.17
CA ALA A 81 1.38 11.29 -0.20
C ALA A 81 1.04 11.03 -1.69
N THR A 82 1.95 11.32 -2.61
CA THR A 82 1.73 11.01 -4.04
C THR A 82 1.64 9.51 -4.29
N HIS A 83 2.42 8.71 -3.56
CA HIS A 83 2.45 7.26 -3.69
C HIS A 83 1.23 6.63 -3.02
N ASP A 84 0.82 7.11 -1.85
CA ASP A 84 -0.43 6.71 -1.18
C ASP A 84 -1.64 6.87 -2.09
N ARG A 85 -1.73 8.00 -2.77
CA ARG A 85 -2.82 8.28 -3.71
C ARG A 85 -2.80 7.41 -4.96
N GLU A 86 -1.62 7.03 -5.43
CA GLU A 86 -1.49 6.15 -6.59
C GLU A 86 -1.79 4.70 -6.22
N TYR A 87 -1.25 4.23 -5.09
CA TYR A 87 -1.53 2.93 -4.52
C TYR A 87 -3.02 2.74 -4.27
N GLY A 88 -3.68 3.67 -3.58
CA GLY A 88 -5.12 3.61 -3.30
C GLY A 88 -5.97 3.49 -4.58
N ARG A 89 -5.58 4.20 -5.66
CA ARG A 89 -6.25 4.08 -6.96
C ARG A 89 -6.09 2.70 -7.59
N MET A 90 -4.90 2.11 -7.57
CA MET A 90 -4.70 0.76 -8.12
C MET A 90 -5.33 -0.32 -7.25
N ALA A 91 -5.28 -0.18 -5.92
CA ALA A 91 -5.95 -1.07 -4.99
C ALA A 91 -7.46 -1.09 -5.21
N ALA A 92 -8.07 0.07 -5.47
CA ALA A 92 -9.48 0.18 -5.84
C ALA A 92 -9.81 -0.51 -7.18
N VAL A 93 -8.94 -0.38 -8.20
CA VAL A 93 -9.11 -1.08 -9.49
C VAL A 93 -8.97 -2.60 -9.31
N ALA A 94 -7.97 -3.06 -8.58
CA ALA A 94 -7.78 -4.48 -8.28
C ALA A 94 -8.98 -5.06 -7.50
N LEU A 95 -9.50 -4.31 -6.52
CA LEU A 95 -10.72 -4.65 -5.81
C LEU A 95 -11.90 -4.77 -6.79
N GLY A 96 -12.13 -3.77 -7.64
CA GLY A 96 -13.20 -3.78 -8.63
C GLY A 96 -13.15 -4.97 -9.59
N LEU A 97 -11.96 -5.41 -9.97
CA LEU A 97 -11.78 -6.63 -10.78
C LEU A 97 -12.12 -7.89 -9.98
N THR A 98 -11.68 -7.99 -8.73
CA THR A 98 -11.97 -9.16 -7.88
C THR A 98 -13.44 -9.26 -7.47
N THR A 99 -14.13 -8.13 -7.28
CA THR A 99 -15.55 -8.07 -6.89
C THR A 99 -16.50 -8.10 -8.08
N GLY A 100 -16.12 -7.49 -9.21
CA GLY A 100 -16.92 -7.42 -10.43
C GLY A 100 -17.01 -8.73 -11.23
N ILE A 101 -16.17 -9.72 -10.94
CA ILE A 101 -16.25 -11.07 -11.54
C ILE A 101 -17.41 -11.90 -10.93
N VAL A 102 -18.07 -11.41 -9.86
CA VAL A 102 -19.23 -12.05 -9.22
C VAL A 102 -20.58 -11.48 -9.71
N ALA A 103 -20.62 -10.74 -10.82
CA ALA A 103 -21.87 -10.25 -11.42
C ALA A 103 -22.33 -11.11 -12.61
#